data_AF-D3IYL2-F1
#
_entry.id   AF-D3IYL2-F1
#
_cell.length_a   1.000
_cell.length_b   1.000
_cell.length_c   1.000
_cell.angle_alpha   90.00
_cell.angle_beta   90.00
_cell.angle_gamma   90.00
#
_symmetry.space_group_name_H-M   'P 1'
#
loop_
_entity.id
_entity.type
_entity.pdbx_description
1 polymer ?
#
loop_
_entity_poly.entity_id
_entity_poly.type
_entity_poly.pdbx_seq_one_letter_code
_entity_poly.pdbx_strand_id
1 'polypeptide(L)'
;AVKILNPLNSEYNEEFATLLYEARKSKGMSLEEAKELVKDRTYFGTLLIHSGKADAMVSGASTTTAETIRPALQIIKTKEGVGSVSGIFFMGLDDKVLAFADCAVNPNPNAEQLATSAYVSAMTAKSFGIEPRIALLSYSSGDSGKGESVDLVKEALKIAKEKYPELNIDGPMQFDCAYDPKTAAKKMPNSKIAGNVNVYI
;
A
#
# COMPACT_ATOMS: atom_id res chain seq x y z
N ALA A 1 -7.47 -19.04 25.49
CA ALA A 1 -8.20 -20.00 24.64
C ALA A 1 -8.41 -19.39 23.26
N VAL A 2 -8.38 -20.17 22.18
CA VAL A 2 -8.62 -19.68 20.81
C VAL A 2 -10.12 -19.74 20.52
N LYS A 3 -10.72 -18.62 20.08
CA LYS A 3 -12.13 -18.57 19.67
C LYS A 3 -12.24 -19.06 18.22
N ILE A 4 -13.10 -20.05 17.99
CA ILE A 4 -13.37 -20.61 16.66
C ILE A 4 -14.80 -20.22 16.28
N LEU A 5 -14.96 -19.61 15.10
CA LEU A 5 -16.26 -19.20 14.56
C LEU A 5 -16.51 -19.96 13.25
N ASN A 6 -17.72 -20.46 13.06
CA ASN A 6 -18.14 -21.12 11.82
C ASN A 6 -19.04 -20.17 11.00
N PRO A 7 -18.56 -19.60 9.88
CA PRO A 7 -19.36 -18.70 9.03
C PRO A 7 -20.65 -19.31 8.49
N LEU A 8 -20.73 -20.64 8.38
CA LEU A 8 -21.95 -21.33 7.91
C LEU A 8 -23.06 -21.34 8.96
N ASN A 9 -22.72 -21.17 10.23
CA ASN A 9 -23.67 -21.21 11.34
C ASN A 9 -23.17 -20.32 12.49
N SER A 10 -23.18 -19.02 12.26
CA SER A 10 -22.74 -18.02 13.24
C SER A 10 -23.89 -17.07 13.58
N GLU A 11 -23.96 -16.69 14.85
CA GLU A 11 -24.90 -15.69 15.37
C GLU A 11 -24.75 -14.32 14.69
N TYR A 12 -23.58 -14.02 14.12
CA TYR A 12 -23.30 -12.74 13.47
C TYR A 12 -23.80 -12.65 12.02
N ASN A 13 -24.33 -13.73 11.42
CA ASN A 13 -24.59 -13.77 9.97
C ASN A 13 -25.61 -12.71 9.51
N GLU A 14 -26.71 -12.51 10.25
CA GLU A 14 -27.73 -11.50 9.90
C GLU A 14 -27.20 -10.07 10.05
N GLU A 15 -26.44 -9.80 11.11
CA GLU A 15 -25.76 -8.52 11.31
C GLU A 15 -24.80 -8.24 10.15
N PHE A 16 -23.96 -9.23 9.81
CA PHE A 16 -22.94 -9.12 8.78
C PHE A 16 -23.56 -8.96 7.39
N ALA A 17 -24.66 -9.65 7.10
CA ALA A 17 -25.36 -9.52 5.82
C ALA A 17 -25.92 -8.11 5.65
N THR A 18 -26.48 -7.54 6.73
CA THR A 18 -26.97 -6.16 6.75
C THR A 18 -25.82 -5.17 6.54
N LEU A 19 -24.71 -5.31 7.27
CA LEU A 19 -23.53 -4.45 7.12
C LEU A 19 -22.94 -4.50 5.71
N LEU A 20 -22.81 -5.70 5.14
CA LEU A 20 -22.30 -5.90 3.79
C LEU A 20 -23.23 -5.30 2.73
N TYR A 21 -24.54 -5.53 2.87
CA TYR A 21 -25.55 -4.92 2.00
C TYR A 21 -25.48 -3.39 2.06
N GLU A 22 -25.47 -2.79 3.25
CA GLU A 22 -25.37 -1.34 3.42
C GLU A 22 -24.10 -0.76 2.79
N ALA A 23 -22.97 -1.45 2.94
CA ALA A 23 -21.70 -1.05 2.31
C ALA A 23 -21.74 -1.11 0.78
N ARG A 24 -22.61 -1.94 0.18
CA ARG A 24 -22.55 -2.31 -1.25
C ARG A 24 -23.85 -2.09 -2.03
N LYS A 25 -24.95 -1.67 -1.41
CA LYS A 25 -26.24 -1.46 -2.07
C LYS A 25 -26.17 -0.41 -3.17
N SER A 26 -25.35 0.64 -3.00
CA SER A 26 -25.09 1.65 -4.02
C SER A 26 -24.34 1.11 -5.25
N LYS A 27 -23.77 -0.09 -5.14
CA LYS A 27 -23.11 -0.84 -6.22
C LYS A 27 -23.95 -2.02 -6.73
N GLY A 28 -25.23 -2.06 -6.38
CA GLY A 28 -26.19 -3.04 -6.91
C GLY A 28 -26.27 -4.37 -6.16
N MET A 29 -25.59 -4.52 -5.02
CA MET A 29 -25.69 -5.74 -4.21
C MET A 29 -27.08 -5.86 -3.56
N SER A 30 -27.71 -7.01 -3.68
CA SER A 30 -28.94 -7.38 -2.97
C SER A 30 -28.65 -7.95 -1.57
N LEU A 31 -29.66 -7.93 -0.69
CA LEU A 31 -29.52 -8.51 0.64
C LEU A 31 -29.31 -10.04 0.59
N GLU A 32 -29.93 -10.73 -0.36
CA GLU A 32 -29.76 -12.18 -0.52
C GLU A 32 -28.34 -12.55 -0.97
N GLU A 33 -27.75 -11.78 -1.89
CA GLU A 33 -26.32 -11.94 -2.24
C GLU A 33 -25.42 -11.68 -1.03
N ALA A 34 -25.74 -10.68 -0.20
CA ALA A 34 -24.98 -10.41 1.02
C ALA A 34 -25.07 -11.59 2.01
N LYS A 35 -26.25 -12.18 2.21
CA LYS A 35 -26.45 -13.37 3.06
C LYS A 35 -25.66 -14.60 2.60
N GLU A 36 -25.47 -14.77 1.29
CA GLU A 36 -24.59 -15.84 0.78
C GLU A 36 -23.11 -15.49 0.95
N LEU A 37 -22.70 -14.26 0.68
CA LEU A 37 -21.31 -13.83 0.79
C LEU A 37 -20.77 -13.85 2.23
N VAL A 38 -21.60 -13.59 3.25
CA VAL A 38 -21.13 -13.67 4.65
C VAL A 38 -20.73 -15.07 5.07
N LYS A 39 -21.11 -16.11 4.34
CA LYS A 39 -20.67 -17.49 4.58
C LYS A 39 -19.23 -17.72 4.07
N ASP A 40 -18.70 -16.84 3.22
CA ASP A 40 -17.29 -16.87 2.85
C ASP A 40 -16.40 -16.40 4.01
N ARG A 41 -15.36 -17.17 4.33
CA ARG A 41 -14.45 -16.90 5.45
C ARG A 41 -13.74 -15.56 5.35
N THR A 42 -13.44 -15.08 4.15
CA THR A 42 -12.71 -13.82 3.93
C THR A 42 -13.64 -12.63 4.13
N TYR A 43 -14.87 -12.70 3.61
CA TYR A 43 -15.91 -11.71 3.89
C TYR A 43 -16.28 -11.69 5.38
N PHE A 44 -16.50 -12.86 5.99
CA PHE A 44 -16.80 -12.99 7.41
C PHE A 44 -15.68 -12.41 8.29
N GLY A 45 -14.42 -12.75 8.00
CA GLY A 45 -13.25 -12.21 8.69
C GLY A 45 -13.13 -10.69 8.55
N THR A 46 -13.41 -10.15 7.37
CA THR A 46 -13.42 -8.71 7.13
C THR A 46 -14.53 -8.00 7.91
N LEU A 47 -15.72 -8.62 8.02
CA LEU A 47 -16.85 -8.06 8.77
C LEU A 47 -16.68 -8.15 10.29
N LEU A 48 -15.93 -9.13 10.79
CA LEU A 48 -15.47 -9.13 12.18
C LEU A 48 -14.65 -7.87 12.49
N ILE A 49 -13.74 -7.47 11.60
CA ILE A 49 -12.97 -6.23 11.77
C ILE A 49 -13.90 -5.02 11.68
N HIS A 50 -14.70 -4.95 10.62
CA HIS A 50 -15.56 -3.80 10.37
C HIS A 50 -16.56 -3.53 11.51
N SER A 51 -17.04 -4.59 12.17
CA SER A 51 -17.96 -4.51 13.31
C SER A 51 -17.28 -4.41 14.68
N GLY A 52 -15.95 -4.22 14.72
CA GLY A 52 -15.18 -4.05 15.96
C GLY A 52 -15.03 -5.31 16.81
N LYS A 53 -15.27 -6.50 16.23
CA LYS A 53 -15.14 -7.81 16.90
C LYS A 53 -13.75 -8.43 16.75
N ALA A 54 -12.89 -7.84 15.90
CA ALA A 54 -11.48 -8.17 15.73
C ALA A 54 -10.71 -6.93 15.27
N ASP A 55 -9.40 -6.87 15.52
CA ASP A 55 -8.57 -5.70 15.17
C ASP A 55 -7.87 -5.86 13.81
N ALA A 56 -7.61 -7.10 13.38
CA ALA A 56 -6.88 -7.41 12.16
C ALA A 56 -7.23 -8.81 11.61
N MET A 57 -6.91 -9.04 10.34
CA MET A 57 -7.09 -10.33 9.66
C MET A 57 -5.81 -10.67 8.91
N VAL A 58 -5.39 -11.93 9.03
CA VAL A 58 -4.34 -12.53 8.22
C VAL A 58 -4.99 -13.66 7.41
N SER A 59 -4.87 -13.58 6.08
CA SER A 59 -5.37 -14.56 5.12
C SER A 59 -4.34 -14.74 3.99
N GLY A 60 -4.66 -15.50 2.94
CA GLY A 60 -3.79 -15.68 1.77
C GLY A 60 -3.07 -17.02 1.68
N ALA A 61 -3.08 -17.84 2.74
CA ALA A 61 -2.46 -19.17 2.72
C ALA A 61 -3.16 -20.15 1.75
N SER A 62 -4.47 -19.98 1.54
CA SER A 62 -5.29 -20.81 0.64
C SER A 62 -6.26 -19.97 -0.21
N THR A 63 -5.95 -18.70 -0.43
CA THR A 63 -6.75 -17.73 -1.19
C THR A 63 -5.80 -16.85 -1.98
N THR A 64 -6.22 -16.41 -3.15
CA THR A 64 -5.46 -15.43 -3.94
C THR A 64 -5.40 -14.08 -3.23
N THR A 65 -4.39 -13.28 -3.57
CA THR A 65 -4.28 -11.88 -3.12
C THR A 65 -5.54 -11.09 -3.46
N ALA A 66 -6.10 -11.29 -4.65
CA ALA A 66 -7.32 -10.62 -5.09
C ALA A 66 -8.54 -10.99 -4.25
N GLU A 67 -8.70 -12.26 -3.88
CA GLU A 67 -9.77 -12.72 -2.97
C GLU A 67 -9.65 -12.11 -1.58
N THR A 68 -8.42 -11.92 -1.08
CA THR A 68 -8.16 -11.34 0.25
C THR A 68 -8.40 -9.83 0.28
N ILE A 69 -7.88 -9.09 -0.70
CA ILE A 69 -7.93 -7.62 -0.72
C ILE A 69 -9.34 -7.12 -1.10
N ARG A 70 -10.08 -7.86 -1.93
CA ARG A 70 -11.41 -7.43 -2.39
C ARG A 70 -12.36 -7.08 -1.24
N PRO A 71 -12.71 -7.97 -0.29
CA PRO A 71 -13.62 -7.60 0.79
C PRO A 71 -13.06 -6.47 1.65
N ALA A 72 -11.75 -6.42 1.90
CA ALA A 72 -11.13 -5.33 2.64
C ALA A 72 -11.36 -3.96 1.95
N LEU A 73 -11.20 -3.86 0.63
CA LEU A 73 -11.48 -2.63 -0.12
C LEU A 73 -12.98 -2.33 -0.25
N GLN A 74 -13.81 -3.37 -0.30
CA GLN A 74 -15.27 -3.22 -0.41
C GLN A 74 -15.91 -2.72 0.89
N ILE A 75 -15.36 -3.10 2.05
CA ILE A 75 -15.98 -2.93 3.37
C ILE A 75 -15.17 -1.96 4.24
N ILE A 76 -13.88 -2.23 4.47
CA ILE A 76 -13.02 -1.44 5.37
C ILE A 76 -12.53 -0.15 4.69
N LYS A 77 -12.20 -0.23 3.39
CA LYS A 77 -11.67 0.86 2.56
C LYS A 77 -10.28 1.35 3.02
N THR A 78 -9.78 2.39 2.38
CA THR A 78 -8.54 3.08 2.74
C THR A 78 -8.79 4.13 3.81
N LYS A 79 -7.72 4.57 4.48
CA LYS A 79 -7.76 5.74 5.37
C LYS A 79 -8.09 7.01 4.56
N GLU A 80 -8.65 8.01 5.24
CA GLU A 80 -8.86 9.34 4.65
C GLU A 80 -7.56 9.90 4.04
N GLY A 81 -7.66 10.51 2.87
CA GLY A 81 -6.52 11.03 2.11
C GLY A 81 -5.72 9.97 1.32
N VAL A 82 -5.91 8.68 1.58
CA VAL A 82 -5.20 7.58 0.89
C VAL A 82 -6.07 7.01 -0.23
N GLY A 83 -5.66 7.23 -1.49
CA GLY A 83 -6.44 6.84 -2.67
C GLY A 83 -6.31 5.37 -3.08
N SER A 84 -5.23 4.69 -2.66
CA SER A 84 -4.93 3.31 -3.06
C SER A 84 -4.15 2.57 -1.97
N VAL A 85 -4.18 1.24 -2.02
CA VAL A 85 -3.32 0.36 -1.21
C VAL A 85 -2.10 -0.07 -2.04
N SER A 86 -0.98 -0.37 -1.39
CA SER A 86 0.22 -0.91 -2.02
C SER A 86 0.81 -2.05 -1.17
N GLY A 87 1.57 -2.95 -1.80
CA GLY A 87 2.32 -3.99 -1.10
C GLY A 87 3.78 -3.59 -0.90
N ILE A 88 4.24 -3.64 0.35
CA ILE A 88 5.63 -3.34 0.73
C ILE A 88 6.36 -4.62 1.15
N PHE A 89 7.60 -4.76 0.70
CA PHE A 89 8.53 -5.78 1.16
C PHE A 89 9.67 -5.14 1.94
N PHE A 90 9.96 -5.69 3.12
CA PHE A 90 11.19 -5.37 3.84
C PHE A 90 12.31 -6.32 3.41
N MET A 91 13.39 -5.75 2.89
CA MET A 91 14.59 -6.46 2.48
C MET A 91 15.62 -6.36 3.59
N GLY A 92 15.84 -7.45 4.32
CA GLY A 92 16.89 -7.55 5.33
C GLY A 92 18.22 -7.87 4.69
N LEU A 93 19.19 -6.96 4.79
CA LEU A 93 20.59 -7.18 4.47
C LEU A 93 21.39 -7.27 5.78
N ASP A 94 22.65 -7.72 5.70
CA ASP A 94 23.53 -7.90 6.86
C ASP A 94 23.67 -6.63 7.72
N ASP A 95 23.63 -5.44 7.10
CA ASP A 95 23.89 -4.15 7.75
C ASP A 95 22.69 -3.19 7.75
N LYS A 96 21.60 -3.50 7.04
CA LYS A 96 20.46 -2.57 6.90
C LYS A 96 19.15 -3.27 6.51
N VAL A 97 18.04 -2.59 6.78
CA VAL A 97 16.72 -2.96 6.25
C VAL A 97 16.31 -1.92 5.22
N LEU A 98 15.92 -2.39 4.03
CA LEU A 98 15.35 -1.56 2.98
C LEU A 98 13.86 -1.90 2.83
N ALA A 99 13.08 -0.98 2.29
CA ALA A 99 11.68 -1.21 1.96
C ALA A 99 11.43 -0.96 0.47
N PHE A 100 10.72 -1.87 -0.19
CA PHE A 100 10.41 -1.80 -1.62
C PHE A 100 8.89 -1.82 -1.80
N ALA A 101 8.34 -0.88 -2.55
CA ALA A 101 6.91 -0.79 -2.85
C ALA A 101 6.67 -0.11 -4.20
N ASP A 102 5.57 -0.32 -4.92
CA ASP A 102 4.64 -1.42 -4.78
C ASP A 102 5.14 -2.64 -5.57
N CYS A 103 5.28 -3.78 -4.90
CA CYS A 103 5.72 -5.02 -5.55
C CYS A 103 4.64 -6.10 -5.63
N ALA A 104 3.37 -5.77 -5.32
CA ALA A 104 2.32 -6.80 -5.24
C ALA A 104 0.93 -6.40 -5.74
N VAL A 105 0.53 -5.12 -5.66
CA VAL A 105 -0.89 -4.75 -5.84
C VAL A 105 -1.19 -3.98 -7.12
N ASN A 106 -0.42 -2.93 -7.43
CA ASN A 106 -0.67 -2.05 -8.57
C ASN A 106 0.32 -2.36 -9.72
N PRO A 107 -0.11 -3.02 -10.83
CA PRO A 107 0.82 -3.42 -11.88
C PRO A 107 1.39 -2.24 -12.69
N ASN A 108 0.57 -1.21 -12.95
CA ASN A 108 0.92 -0.02 -13.72
C ASN A 108 0.41 1.22 -12.97
N PRO A 109 1.07 1.63 -11.88
CA PRO A 109 0.60 2.76 -11.07
C PRO A 109 0.73 4.08 -11.85
N ASN A 110 -0.27 4.93 -11.73
CA ASN A 110 -0.18 6.32 -12.19
C ASN A 110 0.59 7.21 -11.19
N ALA A 111 0.79 8.49 -11.52
CA ALA A 111 1.55 9.42 -10.69
C ALA A 111 1.00 9.57 -9.26
N GLU A 112 -0.34 9.64 -9.12
CA GLU A 112 -0.99 9.76 -7.80
C GLU A 112 -0.86 8.48 -6.98
N GLN A 113 -0.92 7.31 -7.62
CA GLN A 113 -0.69 6.02 -6.98
C GLN A 113 0.78 5.86 -6.54
N LEU A 114 1.75 6.33 -7.31
CA LEU A 114 3.17 6.37 -6.91
C LEU A 114 3.38 7.29 -5.71
N ALA A 115 2.82 8.50 -5.74
CA ALA A 115 2.89 9.43 -4.62
C ALA A 115 2.23 8.86 -3.35
N THR A 116 1.06 8.22 -3.50
CA THR A 116 0.37 7.56 -2.39
C THR A 116 1.17 6.36 -1.87
N SER A 117 1.78 5.57 -2.76
CA SER A 117 2.65 4.44 -2.39
C SER A 117 3.86 4.91 -1.59
N ALA A 118 4.48 6.04 -1.97
CA ALA A 118 5.55 6.66 -1.19
C ALA A 118 5.10 7.01 0.23
N TYR A 119 3.94 7.66 0.37
CA TYR A 119 3.39 8.05 1.68
C TYR A 119 3.09 6.83 2.56
N VAL A 120 2.31 5.86 2.07
CA VAL A 120 1.93 4.69 2.88
C VAL A 120 3.13 3.80 3.21
N SER A 121 4.12 3.73 2.32
CA SER A 121 5.37 2.99 2.58
C SER A 121 6.21 3.69 3.65
N ALA A 122 6.27 5.02 3.62
CA ALA A 122 6.93 5.80 4.66
C ALA A 122 6.27 5.62 6.04
N MET A 123 4.93 5.63 6.08
CA MET A 123 4.19 5.38 7.32
C MET A 123 4.43 3.96 7.85
N THR A 124 4.49 2.97 6.95
CA THR A 124 4.81 1.60 7.32
C THR A 124 6.25 1.48 7.82
N ALA A 125 7.23 2.08 7.14
CA ALA A 125 8.62 2.11 7.63
C ALA A 125 8.73 2.73 9.04
N LYS A 126 8.04 3.86 9.27
CA LYS A 126 8.00 4.53 10.58
C LYS A 126 7.40 3.63 11.67
N SER A 127 6.37 2.83 11.38
CA SER A 127 5.79 1.92 12.38
C SER A 127 6.74 0.79 12.79
N PHE A 128 7.78 0.52 12.01
CA PHE A 128 8.89 -0.39 12.35
C PHE A 128 10.12 0.35 12.91
N GLY A 129 10.01 1.64 13.22
CA GLY A 129 11.12 2.44 13.76
C GLY A 129 12.18 2.85 12.73
N ILE A 130 11.88 2.72 11.44
CA ILE A 130 12.79 3.10 10.35
C ILE A 130 12.45 4.52 9.89
N GLU A 131 13.39 5.45 10.02
CA GLU A 131 13.21 6.81 9.50
C GLU A 131 13.32 6.80 7.96
N PRO A 132 12.25 7.11 7.23
CA PRO A 132 12.19 6.89 5.78
C PRO A 132 12.94 7.97 5.00
N ARG A 133 13.78 7.53 4.07
CA ARG A 133 14.42 8.31 3.02
C ARG A 133 14.04 7.67 1.70
N ILE A 134 13.18 8.35 0.96
CA ILE A 134 12.38 7.76 -0.10
C ILE A 134 12.92 8.17 -1.46
N ALA A 135 13.27 7.20 -2.31
CA ALA A 135 13.52 7.46 -3.72
C ALA A 135 12.32 7.02 -4.54
N LEU A 136 11.84 7.91 -5.42
CA LEU A 136 11.05 7.50 -6.56
C LEU A 136 12.00 7.06 -7.68
N LEU A 137 12.03 5.75 -7.94
CA LEU A 137 12.97 5.16 -8.88
C LEU A 137 12.58 5.42 -10.33
N SER A 138 13.59 5.54 -11.17
CA SER A 138 13.45 5.64 -12.62
C SER A 138 14.74 5.20 -13.31
N TYR A 139 14.71 5.03 -14.63
CA TYR A 139 15.92 4.82 -15.42
C TYR A 139 16.77 6.09 -15.58
N SER A 140 16.29 7.25 -15.10
CA SER A 140 16.95 8.55 -15.11
C SER A 140 17.14 9.10 -13.69
N SER A 141 18.22 9.87 -13.48
CA SER A 141 18.46 10.62 -12.23
C SER A 141 18.37 12.13 -12.47
N GLY A 142 17.59 12.84 -11.67
CA GLY A 142 17.36 14.28 -11.83
C GLY A 142 16.78 14.62 -13.20
N ASP A 143 17.40 15.57 -13.91
CA ASP A 143 16.95 16.06 -15.22
C ASP A 143 17.66 15.41 -16.42
N SER A 144 18.46 14.35 -16.18
CA SER A 144 19.31 13.76 -17.23
C SER A 144 18.53 13.01 -18.33
N GLY A 145 17.35 12.48 -18.02
CA GLY A 145 16.51 11.72 -18.94
C GLY A 145 15.17 12.38 -19.25
N LYS A 146 14.58 11.94 -20.36
CA LYS A 146 13.25 12.32 -20.84
C LYS A 146 12.47 11.07 -21.24
N GLY A 147 11.14 11.15 -21.23
CA GLY A 147 10.26 10.08 -21.67
C GLY A 147 9.11 9.85 -20.69
N GLU A 148 8.06 9.18 -21.15
CA GLU A 148 6.79 9.04 -20.43
C GLU A 148 6.97 8.47 -19.01
N SER A 149 7.82 7.46 -18.82
CA SER A 149 8.07 6.89 -17.49
C SER A 149 8.88 7.82 -16.58
N VAL A 150 9.73 8.70 -17.13
CA VAL A 150 10.43 9.73 -16.33
C VAL A 150 9.47 10.84 -15.95
N ASP A 151 8.64 11.28 -16.88
CA ASP A 151 7.65 12.34 -16.67
C ASP A 151 6.58 11.90 -15.65
N LEU A 152 6.17 10.62 -15.70
CA LEU A 152 5.33 9.98 -14.68
C LEU A 152 5.92 10.12 -13.28
N VAL A 153 7.22 9.83 -13.12
CA VAL A 153 7.90 9.89 -11.82
C VAL A 153 8.12 11.34 -11.36
N LYS A 154 8.39 12.27 -12.30
CA LYS A 154 8.46 13.71 -11.98
C LYS A 154 7.12 14.23 -11.47
N GLU A 155 6.02 13.85 -12.12
CA GLU A 155 4.68 14.22 -11.66
C GLU A 155 4.36 13.57 -10.31
N ALA A 156 4.71 12.30 -10.11
CA ALA A 156 4.56 11.64 -8.82
C ALA A 156 5.32 12.37 -7.69
N LEU A 157 6.56 12.83 -7.97
CA LEU A 157 7.34 13.60 -7.01
C LEU A 157 6.68 14.92 -6.64
N LYS A 158 6.15 15.63 -7.65
CA LYS A 158 5.42 16.89 -7.45
C LYS A 158 4.19 16.65 -6.57
N ILE A 159 3.36 15.68 -6.92
CA ILE A 159 2.16 15.31 -6.14
C ILE A 159 2.56 14.93 -4.71
N ALA A 160 3.61 14.13 -4.53
CA ALA A 160 4.07 13.72 -3.21
C ALA A 160 4.51 14.93 -2.35
N LYS A 161 5.27 15.87 -2.93
CA LYS A 161 5.71 17.09 -2.22
C LYS A 161 4.55 18.04 -1.90
N GLU A 162 3.52 18.09 -2.73
CA GLU A 162 2.33 18.92 -2.50
C GLU A 162 1.39 18.30 -1.46
N LYS A 163 1.08 17.00 -1.58
CA LYS A 163 0.09 16.30 -0.76
C LYS A 163 0.64 15.80 0.57
N TYR A 164 1.93 15.47 0.62
CA TYR A 164 2.62 14.89 1.79
C TYR A 164 3.95 15.63 2.04
N PRO A 165 3.91 16.93 2.39
CA PRO A 165 5.09 17.80 2.48
C PRO A 165 6.10 17.38 3.56
N GLU A 166 5.70 16.51 4.49
CA GLU A 166 6.56 15.96 5.53
C GLU A 166 7.45 14.79 5.06
N LEU A 167 7.24 14.28 3.84
CA LEU A 167 8.03 13.18 3.31
C LEU A 167 9.45 13.63 2.96
N ASN A 168 10.44 12.88 3.43
CA ASN A 168 11.82 13.00 2.98
C ASN A 168 12.00 12.20 1.67
N ILE A 169 11.51 12.78 0.57
CA ILE A 169 11.39 12.14 -0.74
C ILE A 169 12.13 12.92 -1.83
N ASP A 170 12.77 12.19 -2.74
CA ASP A 170 13.42 12.74 -3.92
C ASP A 170 13.36 11.79 -5.12
N GLY A 171 13.62 12.33 -6.31
CA GLY A 171 13.61 11.59 -7.57
C GLY A 171 13.46 12.52 -8.79
N PRO A 172 13.23 11.98 -9.98
CA PRO A 172 13.46 10.59 -10.36
C PRO A 172 14.91 10.18 -10.08
N MET A 173 15.13 8.93 -9.67
CA MET A 173 16.46 8.46 -9.27
C MET A 173 16.74 7.05 -9.81
N GLN A 174 17.91 6.85 -10.40
CA GLN A 174 18.38 5.50 -10.67
C GLN A 174 18.78 4.80 -9.37
N PHE A 175 18.68 3.46 -9.34
CA PHE A 175 19.02 2.70 -8.13
C PHE A 175 20.47 2.92 -7.68
N ASP A 176 21.42 3.03 -8.62
CA ASP A 176 22.82 3.32 -8.30
C ASP A 176 22.99 4.67 -7.59
N CYS A 177 22.28 5.70 -8.04
CA CYS A 177 22.23 7.01 -7.40
C CYS A 177 21.52 6.98 -6.04
N ALA A 178 20.50 6.13 -5.87
CA ALA A 178 19.79 5.97 -4.61
C ALA A 178 20.61 5.25 -3.54
N TYR A 179 21.43 4.27 -3.96
CA TYR A 179 22.11 3.34 -3.08
C TYR A 179 23.58 3.68 -2.82
N ASP A 180 24.33 4.19 -3.81
CA ASP A 180 25.77 4.45 -3.68
C ASP A 180 26.06 5.96 -3.48
N PRO A 181 26.62 6.38 -2.33
CA PRO A 181 27.00 7.77 -2.06
C PRO A 181 27.93 8.38 -3.10
N LYS A 182 28.86 7.60 -3.67
CA LYS A 182 29.81 8.12 -4.67
C LYS A 182 29.11 8.47 -5.98
N THR A 183 28.16 7.63 -6.40
CA THR A 183 27.32 7.88 -7.58
C THR A 183 26.36 9.03 -7.32
N ALA A 184 25.75 9.09 -6.14
CA ALA A 184 24.87 10.18 -5.72
C ALA A 184 25.55 11.55 -5.79
N ALA A 185 26.77 11.67 -5.25
CA ALA A 185 27.56 12.91 -5.28
C ALA A 185 27.84 13.42 -6.70
N LYS A 186 27.85 12.54 -7.70
CA LYS A 186 28.04 12.90 -9.12
C LYS A 186 26.71 13.23 -9.81
N LYS A 187 25.68 12.41 -9.61
CA LYS A 187 24.42 12.49 -10.37
C LYS A 187 23.38 13.43 -9.75
N MET A 188 23.32 13.51 -8.42
CA MET A 188 22.35 14.33 -7.68
C MET A 188 23.00 15.01 -6.47
N PRO A 189 24.02 15.87 -6.65
CA PRO A 189 24.80 16.47 -5.55
C PRO A 189 23.97 17.34 -4.58
N ASN A 190 22.81 17.84 -5.03
CA ASN A 190 21.92 18.68 -4.23
C ASN A 190 20.86 17.87 -3.45
N SER A 191 20.76 16.57 -3.69
CA SER A 191 19.81 15.71 -2.98
C SER A 191 20.31 15.48 -1.56
N LYS A 192 19.42 15.63 -0.58
CA LYS A 192 19.74 15.38 0.84
C LYS A 192 19.72 13.89 1.21
N ILE A 193 19.22 13.03 0.32
CA ILE A 193 19.00 11.61 0.60
C ILE A 193 19.64 10.65 -0.39
N ALA A 194 20.01 11.10 -1.60
CA ALA A 194 20.65 10.25 -2.60
C ALA A 194 21.91 9.58 -2.02
N GLY A 195 22.08 8.29 -2.33
CA GLY A 195 23.15 7.44 -1.81
C GLY A 195 22.91 6.90 -0.39
N ASN A 196 21.81 7.27 0.26
CA ASN A 196 21.44 6.78 1.58
C ASN A 196 19.94 6.46 1.67
N VAL A 197 19.31 6.12 0.56
CA VAL A 197 17.87 5.79 0.51
C VAL A 197 17.60 4.47 1.25
N ASN A 198 16.44 4.35 1.90
CA ASN A 198 16.00 3.10 2.53
C ASN A 198 14.55 2.71 2.20
N VAL A 199 13.81 3.56 1.48
CA VAL A 199 12.50 3.24 0.93
C VAL A 199 12.53 3.50 -0.58
N TYR A 200 12.26 2.48 -1.37
CA TYR A 200 12.33 2.49 -2.82
C TYR A 200 10.93 2.32 -3.39
N ILE A 201 10.52 3.31 -4.18
CA ILE A 201 9.23 3.37 -4.86
C ILE A 201 9.42 3.18 -6.35
#